data_AF-A0A7C5ZG67-F1
#
_entry.id   AF-A0A7C5ZG67-F1
#
_cell.length_a   1.000
_cell.length_b   1.000
_cell.length_c   1.000
_cell.angle_alpha   90.00
_cell.angle_beta   90.00
_cell.angle_gamma   90.00
#
_symmetry.space_group_name_H-M   'P 1'
#
loop_
_entity.id
_entity.type
_entity.pdbx_description
1 polymer ?
#
loop_
_entity_poly.entity_id
_entity_poly.type
_entity_poly.pdbx_seq_one_letter_code
_entity_poly.pdbx_strand_id
1 'polypeptide(L)'
;MRPPADDMPAAVSILVWNPHPRAYRGPVELEASLDYRPIWRYCKAVDALPVRVSGADGRDIPFQVIETEHHSLVDCPWRRRVLINADLPAWGWNVIEMAYDEAAQPMVIPTQVGAADNQITNGEFQVRATIGAPGIQIERNGQTIFEPPGLYVISVEDPWGSWGGMSEQPESVNLNTVRHRWTISDVRVLELKLAEDGRGLILRVQETAGKQTIPKLRLMDGSVRLKRLWPYQIMTWRLTRQKGRWKATATDAIER
;
A
#
# COMPACT_ATOMS: atom_id res chain seq x y z
N MET A 1 8.50 -5.41 30.04
CA MET A 1 9.47 -5.50 28.92
C MET A 1 10.14 -6.86 28.98
N ARG A 2 10.10 -7.65 27.90
CA ARG A 2 10.80 -8.94 27.84
C ARG A 2 12.30 -8.66 27.63
N PRO A 3 13.21 -9.26 28.43
CA PRO A 3 14.64 -9.10 28.18
C PRO A 3 14.99 -9.67 26.79
N PRO A 4 15.89 -9.02 26.04
CA PRO A 4 16.33 -9.56 24.76
C PRO A 4 17.06 -10.89 24.97
N ALA A 5 17.02 -11.76 23.97
CA ALA A 5 17.89 -12.92 23.91
C ALA A 5 19.36 -12.49 23.69
N ASP A 6 20.30 -13.40 23.95
CA ASP A 6 21.72 -13.15 23.73
C ASP A 6 21.99 -12.71 22.27
N ASP A 7 22.74 -11.62 22.10
CA ASP A 7 23.06 -10.97 20.81
C ASP A 7 21.83 -10.54 19.97
N MET A 8 20.68 -10.29 20.62
CA MET A 8 19.51 -9.67 20.00
C MET A 8 19.28 -8.26 20.55
N PRO A 9 18.81 -7.31 19.71
CA PRO A 9 18.46 -5.97 20.18
C PRO A 9 17.25 -6.02 21.11
N ALA A 10 17.18 -5.07 22.04
CA ALA A 10 15.95 -4.80 22.78
C ALA A 10 14.88 -4.20 21.85
N ALA A 11 13.61 -4.36 22.23
CA ALA A 11 12.52 -3.69 21.53
C ALA A 11 12.68 -2.16 21.61
N VAL A 12 12.31 -1.47 20.53
CA VAL A 12 12.29 -0.02 20.48
C VAL A 12 10.97 0.49 21.04
N SER A 13 11.03 1.24 22.14
CA SER A 13 9.85 1.91 22.68
C SER A 13 9.56 3.22 21.92
N ILE A 14 8.31 3.38 21.49
CA ILE A 14 7.82 4.52 20.72
C ILE A 14 6.66 5.13 21.50
N LEU A 15 6.81 6.40 21.91
CA LEU A 15 5.74 7.16 22.54
C LEU A 15 4.86 7.79 21.46
N VAL A 16 3.59 7.40 21.41
CA VAL A 16 2.60 7.97 20.49
C VAL A 16 1.71 8.93 21.28
N TRP A 17 1.79 10.21 20.98
CA TRP A 17 1.07 11.28 21.69
C TRP A 17 -0.09 11.82 20.87
N ASN A 18 -1.25 11.97 21.51
CA ASN A 18 -2.41 12.64 20.96
C ASN A 18 -2.55 14.06 21.53
N PRO A 19 -2.20 15.11 20.77
CA PRO A 19 -2.30 16.50 21.20
C PRO A 19 -3.72 17.06 21.03
N HIS A 20 -4.76 16.23 20.90
CA HIS A 20 -6.13 16.70 20.72
C HIS A 20 -6.98 16.46 21.97
N PRO A 21 -7.99 17.32 22.24
CA PRO A 21 -8.93 17.17 23.36
C PRO A 21 -9.95 16.04 23.17
N ARG A 22 -9.81 15.23 22.12
CA ARG A 22 -10.67 14.09 21.81
C ARG A 22 -9.80 12.86 21.66
N ALA A 23 -10.33 11.72 22.08
CA ALA A 23 -9.67 10.44 21.84
C ALA A 23 -9.50 10.21 20.33
N TYR A 24 -8.41 9.55 19.95
CA TYR A 24 -8.12 9.17 18.59
C TYR A 24 -8.09 7.65 18.49
N ARG A 25 -8.83 7.12 17.50
CA ARG A 25 -8.83 5.71 17.12
C ARG A 25 -8.65 5.61 15.63
N GLY A 26 -7.53 5.07 15.19
CA GLY A 26 -7.26 5.00 13.76
C GLY A 26 -5.81 4.68 13.40
N PRO A 27 -5.51 4.76 12.10
CA PRO A 27 -4.21 4.40 11.55
C PRO A 27 -3.10 5.36 12.00
N VAL A 28 -2.02 4.79 12.53
CA VAL A 28 -0.77 5.49 12.83
C VAL A 28 0.39 4.73 12.20
N GLU A 29 1.23 5.46 11.47
CA GLU A 29 2.47 4.94 10.92
C GLU A 29 3.61 5.13 11.92
N LEU A 30 4.38 4.07 12.14
CA LEU A 30 5.51 4.06 13.05
C LEU A 30 6.73 3.56 12.27
N GLU A 31 7.83 4.31 12.31
CA GLU A 31 9.10 3.91 11.73
C GLU A 31 10.18 3.90 12.81
N ALA A 32 10.89 2.79 12.97
CA ALA A 32 11.92 2.64 14.00
C ALA A 32 13.10 1.81 13.53
N SER A 33 14.31 2.18 13.98
CA SER A 33 15.51 1.35 13.81
C SER A 33 15.51 0.24 14.86
N LEU A 34 15.32 -1.01 14.42
CA LEU A 34 15.18 -2.20 15.26
C LEU A 34 16.51 -2.68 15.87
N ASP A 35 17.63 -2.22 15.35
CA ASP A 35 18.97 -2.41 15.91
C ASP A 35 19.81 -1.17 15.55
N TYR A 36 20.88 -0.91 16.31
CA TYR A 36 21.88 0.10 15.97
C TYR A 36 22.80 -0.34 14.82
N ARG A 37 22.79 -1.65 14.49
CA ARG A 37 23.53 -2.26 13.38
C ARG A 37 22.58 -2.72 12.27
N PRO A 38 23.04 -2.84 11.02
CA PRO A 38 22.33 -3.60 9.99
C PRO A 38 22.05 -5.04 10.46
N ILE A 39 20.82 -5.51 10.26
CA ILE A 39 20.44 -6.90 10.57
C ILE A 39 20.88 -7.76 9.37
N TRP A 40 22.18 -8.05 9.33
CA TRP A 40 22.87 -8.64 8.18
C TRP A 40 22.23 -9.91 7.64
N ARG A 41 21.62 -10.72 8.53
CA ARG A 41 20.92 -11.95 8.19
C ARG A 41 19.83 -11.77 7.12
N TYR A 42 19.20 -10.59 7.08
CA TYR A 42 18.07 -10.31 6.19
C TYR A 42 18.42 -9.32 5.06
N CYS A 43 19.70 -9.01 4.85
CA CYS A 43 20.05 -8.23 3.66
C CYS A 43 19.60 -8.98 2.39
N LYS A 44 19.01 -8.25 1.44
CA LYS A 44 18.35 -8.69 0.20
C LYS A 44 17.06 -9.48 0.41
N ALA A 45 16.63 -9.63 1.65
CA ALA A 45 15.38 -10.26 2.05
C ALA A 45 14.67 -9.41 3.13
N VAL A 46 14.60 -8.10 2.88
CA VAL A 46 14.09 -7.08 3.83
C VAL A 46 12.70 -7.45 4.35
N ASP A 47 11.83 -7.96 3.48
CA ASP A 47 10.45 -8.34 3.84
C ASP A 47 10.34 -9.65 4.63
N ALA A 48 11.41 -10.43 4.68
CA ALA A 48 11.47 -11.64 5.50
C ALA A 48 11.89 -11.35 6.95
N LEU A 49 12.30 -10.11 7.29
CA LEU A 49 12.65 -9.76 8.66
C LEU A 49 11.42 -9.92 9.57
N PRO A 50 11.45 -10.80 10.58
CA PRO A 50 10.34 -10.98 11.48
C PRO A 50 10.25 -9.81 12.46
N VAL A 51 9.11 -9.13 12.44
CA VAL A 51 8.82 -7.96 13.28
C VAL A 51 7.69 -8.30 14.23
N ARG A 52 7.83 -7.88 15.48
CA ARG A 52 6.76 -7.90 16.47
C ARG A 52 6.41 -6.47 16.87
N VAL A 53 5.13 -6.18 16.99
CA VAL A 53 4.62 -4.92 17.52
C VAL A 53 3.73 -5.23 18.72
N SER A 54 3.96 -4.57 19.84
CA SER A 54 3.18 -4.79 21.07
C SER A 54 2.83 -3.49 21.78
N GLY A 55 1.71 -3.49 22.50
CA GLY A 55 1.31 -2.38 23.36
C GLY A 55 2.07 -2.35 24.68
N ALA A 56 1.83 -1.31 25.47
CA ALA A 56 2.40 -1.16 26.81
C ALA A 56 2.02 -2.30 27.78
N ASP A 57 0.92 -3.02 27.51
CA ASP A 57 0.48 -4.20 28.24
C ASP A 57 1.21 -5.50 27.82
N GLY A 58 2.12 -5.40 26.85
CA GLY A 58 2.89 -6.51 26.29
C GLY A 58 2.11 -7.39 25.31
N ARG A 59 0.85 -7.06 24.99
CA ARG A 59 0.05 -7.79 24.00
C ARG A 59 0.42 -7.38 22.58
N ASP A 60 0.36 -8.35 21.68
CA ASP A 60 0.64 -8.12 20.27
C ASP A 60 -0.45 -7.24 19.63
N ILE A 61 -0.01 -6.28 18.83
CA ILE A 61 -0.88 -5.38 18.07
C ILE A 61 -0.84 -5.83 16.61
N PRO A 62 -1.99 -6.03 15.97
CA PRO A 62 -2.02 -6.29 14.53
C PRO A 62 -1.47 -5.09 13.74
N PHE A 63 -0.63 -5.35 12.76
CA PHE A 63 0.02 -4.32 11.97
C PHE A 63 0.19 -4.74 10.51
N GLN A 64 0.38 -3.75 9.64
CA GLN A 64 0.82 -3.94 8.27
C GLN A 64 2.23 -3.38 8.13
N VAL A 65 3.16 -4.14 7.55
CA VAL A 65 4.45 -3.58 7.14
C VAL A 65 4.24 -2.76 5.87
N ILE A 66 4.77 -1.54 5.87
CA ILE A 66 4.74 -0.62 4.72
C ILE A 66 6.16 -0.19 4.33
N GLU A 67 6.30 0.44 3.18
CA GLU A 67 7.60 0.87 2.66
C GLU A 67 8.27 1.89 3.59
N THR A 68 9.54 1.67 3.90
CA THR A 68 10.32 2.50 4.82
C THR A 68 10.89 3.73 4.08
N GLU A 69 10.88 4.92 4.70
CA GLU A 69 11.23 6.18 4.01
C GLU A 69 12.73 6.54 4.08
N HIS A 70 13.63 5.56 3.89
CA HIS A 70 15.07 5.82 3.89
C HIS A 70 15.73 5.35 2.60
N HIS A 71 16.83 6.03 2.22
CA HIS A 71 17.63 5.68 1.04
C HIS A 71 18.98 5.03 1.37
N SER A 72 19.31 4.86 2.66
CA SER A 72 20.56 4.25 3.10
C SER A 72 20.40 2.76 3.35
N LEU A 73 21.24 1.91 2.73
CA LEU A 73 21.17 0.45 2.90
C LEU A 73 19.76 -0.11 2.67
N VAL A 74 19.08 0.32 1.60
CA VAL A 74 17.69 -0.07 1.30
C VAL A 74 17.50 -1.57 1.14
N ASP A 75 18.56 -2.30 0.82
CA ASP A 75 18.57 -3.75 0.72
C ASP A 75 18.92 -4.44 2.03
N CYS A 76 19.30 -3.74 3.10
CA CYS A 76 19.59 -4.36 4.39
C CYS A 76 18.73 -3.79 5.51
N PRO A 77 17.87 -4.61 6.14
CA PRO A 77 16.94 -4.07 7.12
C PRO A 77 17.67 -3.79 8.43
N TRP A 78 17.53 -2.57 8.89
CA TRP A 78 17.74 -2.18 10.29
C TRP A 78 16.61 -1.29 10.80
N ARG A 79 15.72 -0.88 9.89
CA ARG A 79 14.62 0.02 10.12
C ARG A 79 13.40 -0.59 9.48
N ARG A 80 12.26 -0.51 10.17
CA ARG A 80 10.98 -0.95 9.63
C ARG A 80 9.93 0.10 9.90
N ARG A 81 9.04 0.23 8.92
CA ARG A 81 7.84 1.04 9.03
C ARG A 81 6.62 0.14 9.05
N VAL A 82 5.72 0.41 9.98
CA VAL A 82 4.48 -0.33 10.14
C VAL A 82 3.32 0.64 10.28
N LEU A 83 2.15 0.19 9.85
CA LEU A 83 0.87 0.82 10.09
C LEU A 83 0.13 0.01 11.15
N ILE A 84 -0.29 0.69 12.23
CA ILE A 84 -1.14 0.11 13.28
C ILE A 84 -2.44 0.88 13.41
N ASN A 85 -3.47 0.25 13.96
CA ASN A 85 -4.59 1.00 14.52
C ASN A 85 -4.33 1.29 16.00
N ALA A 86 -4.07 2.56 16.33
CA ALA A 86 -3.83 3.00 17.70
C ALA A 86 -5.13 3.45 18.38
N ASP A 87 -5.23 3.21 19.70
CA ASP A 87 -6.22 3.83 20.58
C ASP A 87 -5.48 4.79 21.54
N LEU A 88 -5.76 6.08 21.42
CA LEU A 88 -5.09 7.16 22.15
C LEU A 88 -6.12 8.01 22.90
N PRO A 89 -5.99 8.19 24.22
CA PRO A 89 -6.86 9.08 24.98
C PRO A 89 -6.76 10.55 24.51
N ALA A 90 -7.76 11.35 24.84
CA ALA A 90 -7.68 12.81 24.70
C ALA A 90 -6.53 13.34 25.57
N TRP A 91 -5.67 14.20 25.02
CA TRP A 91 -4.45 14.69 25.71
C TRP A 91 -3.66 13.55 26.36
N GLY A 92 -3.57 12.41 25.68
CA GLY A 92 -2.98 11.19 26.20
C GLY A 92 -1.94 10.61 25.27
N TRP A 93 -1.15 9.68 25.81
CA TRP A 93 -0.19 8.90 25.05
C TRP A 93 -0.45 7.41 25.21
N ASN A 94 0.14 6.64 24.31
CA ASN A 94 0.36 5.21 24.48
C ASN A 94 1.83 4.90 24.15
N VAL A 95 2.36 3.81 24.71
CA VAL A 95 3.70 3.32 24.39
C VAL A 95 3.54 2.06 23.57
N ILE A 96 4.13 2.08 22.38
CA ILE A 96 4.18 0.95 21.46
C ILE A 96 5.62 0.47 21.38
N GLU A 97 5.82 -0.84 21.43
CA GLU A 97 7.12 -1.46 21.25
C GLU A 97 7.21 -2.12 19.87
N MET A 98 8.29 -1.89 19.15
CA MET A 98 8.61 -2.58 17.89
C MET A 98 9.92 -3.34 18.05
N ALA A 99 9.90 -4.64 17.74
CA ALA A 99 11.04 -5.52 17.95
C ALA A 99 11.36 -6.34 16.71
N TYR A 100 12.66 -6.57 16.48
CA TYR A 100 13.13 -7.71 15.72
C TYR A 100 13.03 -8.95 16.62
N ASP A 101 12.11 -9.87 16.30
CA ASP A 101 11.83 -11.06 17.10
C ASP A 101 11.66 -12.26 16.18
N GLU A 102 12.61 -13.19 16.21
CA GLU A 102 12.61 -14.41 15.39
C GLU A 102 11.42 -15.35 15.65
N ALA A 103 10.76 -15.22 16.80
CA ALA A 103 9.56 -15.97 17.12
C ALA A 103 8.26 -15.26 16.69
N ALA A 104 8.35 -14.05 16.12
CA ALA A 104 7.18 -13.30 15.68
C ALA A 104 6.40 -14.08 14.62
N GLN A 105 5.08 -14.16 14.82
CA GLN A 105 4.16 -14.72 13.83
C GLN A 105 3.28 -13.61 13.25
N PRO A 106 3.03 -13.59 11.93
CA PRO A 106 2.10 -12.64 11.34
C PRO A 106 0.70 -12.82 11.93
N MET A 107 0.11 -11.73 12.43
CA MET A 107 -1.30 -11.75 12.84
C MET A 107 -2.19 -11.66 11.61
N VAL A 108 -3.03 -12.67 11.40
CA VAL A 108 -4.04 -12.65 10.33
C VAL A 108 -5.30 -11.98 10.85
N ILE A 109 -5.64 -10.82 10.29
CA ILE A 109 -6.90 -10.13 10.59
C ILE A 109 -7.89 -10.44 9.46
N PRO A 110 -9.10 -10.95 9.76
CA PRO A 110 -10.17 -11.01 8.77
C PRO A 110 -10.53 -9.59 8.33
N THR A 111 -10.49 -9.31 7.03
CA THR A 111 -10.87 -8.00 6.51
C THR A 111 -11.85 -8.15 5.35
N GLN A 112 -12.66 -7.12 5.12
CA GLN A 112 -13.51 -6.99 3.93
C GLN A 112 -12.79 -6.23 2.80
N VAL A 113 -11.47 -6.08 2.90
CA VAL A 113 -10.71 -5.39 1.86
C VAL A 113 -10.67 -6.25 0.60
N GLY A 114 -10.82 -5.60 -0.54
CA GLY A 114 -10.82 -6.27 -1.83
C GLY A 114 -10.34 -5.34 -2.92
N ALA A 115 -9.66 -5.91 -3.90
CA ALA A 115 -9.23 -5.20 -5.08
C ALA A 115 -9.64 -5.96 -6.35
N ALA A 116 -10.20 -5.23 -7.30
CA ALA A 116 -10.47 -5.64 -8.66
C ALA A 116 -9.83 -4.61 -9.60
N ASP A 117 -9.83 -4.91 -10.89
CA ASP A 117 -8.97 -4.26 -11.87
C ASP A 117 -9.01 -2.75 -11.89
N ASN A 118 -10.17 -2.23 -11.58
CA ASN A 118 -10.43 -0.81 -11.62
C ASN A 118 -11.13 -0.33 -10.34
N GLN A 119 -11.00 -1.10 -9.26
CA GLN A 119 -11.77 -0.91 -8.06
C GLN A 119 -11.02 -1.39 -6.81
N ILE A 120 -11.13 -0.63 -5.73
CA ILE A 120 -10.78 -1.09 -4.39
C ILE A 120 -11.98 -0.92 -3.45
N THR A 121 -12.08 -1.75 -2.43
CA THR A 121 -13.11 -1.69 -1.40
C THR A 121 -12.53 -2.07 -0.04
N ASN A 122 -13.09 -1.50 1.03
CA ASN A 122 -12.85 -1.97 2.40
C ASN A 122 -14.14 -2.52 3.06
N GLY A 123 -15.19 -2.78 2.27
CA GLY A 123 -16.50 -3.22 2.74
C GLY A 123 -17.49 -2.08 2.97
N GLU A 124 -17.02 -0.92 3.45
CA GLU A 124 -17.84 0.29 3.64
C GLU A 124 -17.73 1.24 2.45
N PHE A 125 -16.50 1.47 1.98
CA PHE A 125 -16.20 2.32 0.84
C PHE A 125 -15.87 1.49 -0.39
N GLN A 126 -16.34 1.95 -1.53
CA GLN A 126 -15.98 1.44 -2.84
C GLN A 126 -15.43 2.58 -3.69
N VAL A 127 -14.22 2.42 -4.22
CA VAL A 127 -13.58 3.38 -5.12
C VAL A 127 -13.45 2.70 -6.47
N ARG A 128 -13.96 3.33 -7.54
CA ARG A 128 -13.94 2.82 -8.90
C ARG A 128 -13.40 3.86 -9.87
N ALA A 129 -12.41 3.49 -10.67
CA ALA A 129 -11.88 4.29 -11.75
C ALA A 129 -12.21 3.60 -13.09
N THR A 130 -12.71 4.32 -14.08
CA THR A 130 -13.04 3.74 -15.39
C THR A 130 -12.25 4.47 -16.46
N ILE A 131 -11.49 3.73 -17.26
CA ILE A 131 -10.73 4.32 -18.38
C ILE A 131 -11.70 5.02 -19.34
N GLY A 132 -11.34 6.22 -19.77
CA GLY A 132 -12.16 7.14 -20.54
C GLY A 132 -13.11 8.01 -19.69
N ALA A 133 -13.38 7.65 -18.44
CA ALA A 133 -14.27 8.44 -17.60
C ALA A 133 -13.57 9.72 -17.13
N PRO A 134 -14.34 10.81 -16.96
CA PRO A 134 -13.81 12.09 -16.47
C PRO A 134 -13.44 12.09 -14.99
N GLY A 135 -13.86 11.09 -14.19
CA GLY A 135 -13.61 11.08 -12.75
C GLY A 135 -13.73 9.69 -12.12
N ILE A 136 -13.28 9.61 -10.87
CA ILE A 136 -13.30 8.43 -10.00
C ILE A 136 -14.62 8.45 -9.21
N GLN A 137 -15.33 7.33 -9.24
CA GLN A 137 -16.55 7.13 -8.46
C GLN A 137 -16.21 6.63 -7.07
N ILE A 138 -16.80 7.24 -6.06
CA ILE A 138 -16.62 6.84 -4.66
C ILE A 138 -18.00 6.66 -4.07
N GLU A 139 -18.25 5.45 -3.56
CA GLU A 139 -19.48 5.08 -2.87
C GLU A 139 -19.18 4.74 -1.42
N ARG A 140 -20.13 5.05 -0.53
CA ARG A 140 -20.13 4.60 0.87
C ARG A 140 -21.43 3.85 1.12
N ASN A 141 -21.36 2.59 1.54
CA ASN A 141 -22.51 1.71 1.75
C ASN A 141 -23.47 1.68 0.53
N GLY A 142 -22.90 1.66 -0.68
CA GLY A 142 -23.64 1.66 -1.95
C GLY A 142 -24.26 3.01 -2.34
N GLN A 143 -24.01 4.09 -1.58
CA GLN A 143 -24.45 5.44 -1.91
C GLN A 143 -23.30 6.25 -2.49
N THR A 144 -23.50 6.86 -3.67
CA THR A 144 -22.51 7.73 -4.30
C THR A 144 -22.26 8.98 -3.43
N ILE A 145 -20.98 9.28 -3.17
CA ILE A 145 -20.57 10.44 -2.37
C ILE A 145 -20.54 11.73 -3.21
N PHE A 146 -20.17 11.62 -4.48
CA PHE A 146 -20.01 12.74 -5.40
C PHE A 146 -20.96 12.61 -6.58
N GLU A 147 -21.67 13.68 -6.94
CA GLU A 147 -22.43 13.73 -8.18
C GLU A 147 -21.51 13.47 -9.40
N PRO A 148 -22.06 12.98 -10.53
CA PRO A 148 -21.28 12.82 -11.75
C PRO A 148 -20.52 14.11 -12.09
N PRO A 149 -19.22 14.02 -12.45
CA PRO A 149 -18.47 12.82 -12.83
C PRO A 149 -17.72 12.10 -11.70
N GLY A 150 -17.97 12.43 -10.43
CA GLY A 150 -17.23 11.90 -9.28
C GLY A 150 -16.09 12.84 -8.85
N LEU A 151 -14.98 12.26 -8.35
CA LEU A 151 -13.73 12.99 -8.08
C LEU A 151 -12.93 13.13 -9.38
N TYR A 152 -12.71 14.35 -9.86
CA TYR A 152 -12.05 14.61 -11.15
C TYR A 152 -11.01 15.71 -11.08
N VAL A 153 -10.16 15.77 -12.11
CA VAL A 153 -9.08 16.75 -12.23
C VAL A 153 -9.38 17.72 -13.37
N ILE A 154 -9.17 18.99 -13.10
CA ILE A 154 -9.19 20.07 -14.08
C ILE A 154 -7.88 20.84 -14.04
N SER A 155 -7.51 21.40 -15.18
CA SER A 155 -6.50 22.46 -15.24
C SER A 155 -7.23 23.77 -15.48
N VAL A 156 -6.90 24.77 -14.66
CA VAL A 156 -7.44 26.12 -14.77
C VAL A 156 -6.34 27.06 -15.24
N GLU A 157 -6.75 28.17 -15.85
CA GLU A 157 -5.84 29.26 -16.18
C GLU A 157 -5.46 30.01 -14.92
N ASP A 158 -4.15 30.22 -14.76
CA ASP A 158 -3.59 31.12 -13.76
C ASP A 158 -2.79 32.22 -14.47
N PRO A 159 -3.40 33.39 -14.74
CA PRO A 159 -2.69 34.50 -15.38
C PRO A 159 -1.78 35.26 -14.40
N TRP A 160 -1.86 34.97 -13.10
CA TRP A 160 -1.14 35.69 -12.04
C TRP A 160 0.15 34.97 -11.61
N GLY A 161 0.21 33.65 -11.84
CA GLY A 161 1.36 32.82 -11.51
C GLY A 161 1.55 32.68 -9.99
N SER A 162 2.75 32.25 -9.58
CA SER A 162 3.05 31.87 -8.18
C SER A 162 2.88 32.99 -7.14
N TRP A 163 2.76 34.25 -7.57
CA TRP A 163 2.60 35.40 -6.68
C TRP A 163 1.13 35.80 -6.48
N GLY A 164 0.23 35.29 -7.31
CA GLY A 164 -1.18 35.70 -7.30
C GLY A 164 -1.36 37.19 -7.61
N GLY A 165 -2.56 37.69 -7.32
CA GLY A 165 -2.87 39.11 -7.40
C GLY A 165 -2.41 39.77 -6.11
N MET A 166 -1.47 40.71 -6.20
CA MET A 166 -0.93 41.43 -5.03
C MET A 166 -1.99 42.21 -4.23
N SER A 167 -3.17 42.43 -4.81
CA SER A 167 -4.30 43.09 -4.15
C SER A 167 -5.46 42.14 -3.90
N GLU A 168 -5.23 40.83 -3.99
CA GLU A 168 -6.22 39.76 -3.78
C GLU A 168 -7.51 40.00 -4.57
N GLN A 169 -7.39 40.44 -5.83
CA GLN A 169 -8.56 40.62 -6.68
C GLN A 169 -9.31 39.29 -6.79
N PRO A 170 -10.66 39.29 -6.85
CA PRO A 170 -11.44 38.05 -6.90
C PRO A 170 -10.98 37.05 -7.96
N GLU A 171 -10.53 37.54 -9.12
CA GLU A 171 -10.03 36.76 -10.26
C GLU A 171 -8.64 36.17 -10.03
N SER A 172 -7.90 36.69 -9.05
CA SER A 172 -6.59 36.17 -8.65
C SER A 172 -6.67 35.12 -7.54
N VAL A 173 -7.77 35.13 -6.79
CA VAL A 173 -8.07 34.15 -5.74
C VAL A 173 -8.88 32.98 -6.30
N ASN A 174 -9.82 33.25 -7.22
CA ASN A 174 -10.73 32.25 -7.76
C ASN A 174 -10.40 31.95 -9.23
N LEU A 175 -9.54 30.96 -9.45
CA LEU A 175 -9.15 30.51 -10.79
C LEU A 175 -10.25 29.66 -11.42
N ASN A 176 -11.26 30.31 -11.99
CA ASN A 176 -12.47 29.66 -12.50
C ASN A 176 -12.43 29.31 -13.99
N THR A 177 -11.43 29.79 -14.73
CA THR A 177 -11.33 29.54 -16.18
C THR A 177 -10.70 28.17 -16.44
N VAL A 178 -11.53 27.15 -16.64
CA VAL A 178 -11.08 25.79 -16.95
C VAL A 178 -10.47 25.72 -18.35
N ARG A 179 -9.20 25.31 -18.44
CA ARG A 179 -8.49 25.04 -19.70
C ARG A 179 -8.62 23.60 -20.16
N HIS A 180 -8.50 22.65 -19.23
CA HIS A 180 -8.58 21.22 -19.55
C HIS A 180 -9.40 20.47 -18.52
N ARG A 181 -10.15 19.48 -19.01
CA ARG A 181 -10.80 18.45 -18.18
C ARG A 181 -10.09 17.14 -18.48
N TRP A 182 -9.60 16.50 -17.43
CA TRP A 182 -8.82 15.28 -17.56
C TRP A 182 -9.76 14.09 -17.65
N THR A 183 -9.30 13.03 -18.30
CA THR A 183 -9.96 11.72 -18.29
C THR A 183 -8.98 10.66 -17.83
N ILE A 184 -9.50 9.61 -17.24
CA ILE A 184 -8.72 8.46 -16.80
C ILE A 184 -8.20 7.75 -18.06
N SER A 185 -6.88 7.73 -18.27
CA SER A 185 -6.27 7.09 -19.45
C SER A 185 -5.81 5.66 -19.19
N ASP A 186 -5.55 5.32 -17.94
CA ASP A 186 -5.02 4.04 -17.48
C ASP A 186 -5.51 3.83 -16.03
N VAL A 187 -5.82 2.59 -15.65
CA VAL A 187 -6.10 2.19 -14.27
C VAL A 187 -5.35 0.89 -14.03
N ARG A 188 -4.62 0.79 -12.91
CA ARG A 188 -3.95 -0.45 -12.49
C ARG A 188 -4.12 -0.72 -11.01
N VAL A 189 -4.52 -1.95 -10.69
CA VAL A 189 -4.29 -2.55 -9.36
C VAL A 189 -2.97 -3.32 -9.41
N LEU A 190 -1.99 -2.92 -8.60
CA LEU A 190 -0.56 -3.23 -8.79
C LEU A 190 -0.03 -4.46 -7.99
N GLU A 191 -0.88 -5.28 -7.38
CA GLU A 191 -0.44 -6.29 -6.41
C GLU A 191 0.22 -7.56 -7.03
N LEU A 192 1.42 -7.92 -6.55
CA LEU A 192 2.16 -9.17 -6.77
C LEU A 192 2.44 -9.80 -5.40
N LYS A 193 1.85 -10.97 -5.10
CA LYS A 193 1.98 -11.63 -3.79
C LYS A 193 2.60 -13.03 -3.89
N LEU A 194 3.10 -13.59 -2.78
CA LEU A 194 3.44 -15.02 -2.70
C LEU A 194 2.18 -15.85 -2.85
N ALA A 195 2.32 -17.06 -3.40
CA ALA A 195 1.24 -18.03 -3.33
C ALA A 195 0.97 -18.40 -1.85
N GLU A 196 -0.30 -18.55 -1.45
CA GLU A 196 -0.81 -18.89 -0.11
C GLU A 196 -0.17 -20.17 0.45
N ASP A 197 0.18 -21.11 -0.42
CA ASP A 197 0.87 -22.35 -0.02
C ASP A 197 2.41 -22.21 0.04
N GLY A 198 2.93 -20.99 -0.11
CA GLY A 198 4.35 -20.66 -0.11
C GLY A 198 5.10 -21.15 -1.36
N ARG A 199 4.41 -21.71 -2.37
CA ARG A 199 5.05 -22.32 -3.55
C ARG A 199 4.75 -21.54 -4.82
N GLY A 200 5.51 -20.47 -5.05
CA GLY A 200 5.43 -19.64 -6.25
C GLY A 200 4.92 -18.23 -5.97
N LEU A 201 4.58 -17.51 -7.03
CA LEU A 201 4.10 -16.12 -6.97
C LEU A 201 2.73 -16.01 -7.62
N ILE A 202 1.93 -15.06 -7.16
CA ILE A 202 0.67 -14.63 -7.77
C ILE A 202 0.88 -13.26 -8.38
N LEU A 203 0.99 -13.25 -9.69
CA LEU A 203 1.11 -12.04 -10.47
C LEU A 203 -0.26 -11.63 -11.00
N ARG A 204 -0.70 -10.42 -10.67
CA ARG A 204 -1.87 -9.79 -11.29
C ARG A 204 -1.40 -8.72 -12.27
N VAL A 205 -1.77 -8.84 -13.55
CA VAL A 205 -1.40 -7.86 -14.58
C VAL A 205 -2.64 -7.35 -15.27
N GLN A 206 -2.70 -6.04 -15.45
CA GLN A 206 -3.69 -5.34 -16.25
C GLN A 206 -3.11 -4.86 -17.58
N GLU A 207 -3.84 -5.12 -18.66
CA GLU A 207 -3.67 -4.39 -19.92
C GLU A 207 -4.45 -3.09 -19.83
N THR A 208 -3.89 -1.96 -20.25
CA THR A 208 -4.51 -0.65 -19.96
C THR A 208 -4.47 0.33 -21.11
N ALA A 209 -3.85 -0.05 -22.22
CA ALA A 209 -3.80 0.76 -23.43
C ALA A 209 -4.98 0.45 -24.37
N GLY A 210 -5.89 -0.44 -23.97
CA GLY A 210 -7.08 -0.78 -24.73
C GLY A 210 -6.79 -1.60 -25.98
N LYS A 211 -5.67 -2.32 -26.00
CA LYS A 211 -5.24 -3.13 -27.14
C LYS A 211 -4.91 -4.53 -26.68
N GLN A 212 -5.29 -5.51 -27.50
CA GLN A 212 -4.97 -6.90 -27.25
C GLN A 212 -3.44 -7.05 -27.18
N THR A 213 -2.94 -7.43 -26.02
CA THR A 213 -1.51 -7.42 -25.72
C THR A 213 -1.10 -8.80 -25.23
N ILE A 214 0.01 -9.31 -25.71
CA ILE A 214 0.64 -10.50 -25.11
C ILE A 214 1.68 -9.96 -24.13
N PRO A 215 1.44 -10.04 -22.81
CA PRO A 215 2.37 -9.48 -21.84
C PRO A 215 3.68 -10.23 -21.91
N LYS A 216 4.78 -9.49 -22.06
CA LYS A 216 6.13 -10.06 -22.00
C LYS A 216 6.64 -9.90 -20.59
N LEU A 217 6.50 -10.96 -19.79
CA LEU A 217 7.10 -11.00 -18.46
C LEU A 217 8.46 -11.67 -18.54
N ARG A 218 9.49 -10.99 -18.02
CA ARG A 218 10.78 -11.62 -17.70
C ARG A 218 10.87 -11.68 -16.18
N LEU A 219 11.05 -12.88 -15.65
CA LEU A 219 11.12 -13.12 -14.21
C LEU A 219 12.42 -13.85 -13.91
N MET A 220 13.33 -13.18 -13.19
CA MET A 220 14.68 -13.66 -12.88
C MET A 220 15.46 -14.10 -14.13
N ASP A 221 15.93 -15.35 -14.16
CA ASP A 221 16.76 -15.96 -15.21
C ASP A 221 15.97 -16.43 -16.44
N GLY A 222 14.64 -16.21 -16.48
CA GLY A 222 13.78 -16.74 -17.54
C GLY A 222 12.74 -15.76 -18.07
N SER A 223 12.37 -15.93 -19.33
CA SER A 223 11.14 -15.36 -19.87
C SER A 223 9.94 -16.21 -19.47
N VAL A 224 8.89 -15.60 -18.95
CA VAL A 224 7.63 -16.25 -18.62
C VAL A 224 6.63 -15.96 -19.73
N ARG A 225 6.15 -17.01 -20.38
CA ARG A 225 5.08 -16.86 -21.38
C ARG A 225 3.76 -16.69 -20.64
N LEU A 226 3.24 -15.47 -20.64
CA LEU A 226 1.91 -15.17 -20.16
C LEU A 226 0.88 -15.37 -21.29
N LYS A 227 -0.35 -15.71 -20.90
CA LYS A 227 -1.45 -15.74 -21.85
C LYS A 227 -1.74 -14.31 -22.32
N ARG A 228 -2.25 -14.22 -23.55
CA ARG A 228 -2.71 -12.97 -24.14
C ARG A 228 -3.73 -12.31 -23.21
N LEU A 229 -3.56 -11.01 -22.97
CA LEU A 229 -4.56 -10.14 -22.38
C LEU A 229 -5.38 -9.51 -23.50
N TRP A 230 -6.69 -9.56 -23.34
CA TRP A 230 -7.61 -8.74 -24.13
C TRP A 230 -7.56 -7.29 -23.62
N PRO A 231 -8.00 -6.31 -24.43
CA PRO A 231 -8.07 -4.91 -24.00
C PRO A 231 -8.66 -4.76 -22.59
N TYR A 232 -7.97 -4.03 -21.71
CA TYR A 232 -8.39 -3.74 -20.34
C TYR A 232 -8.50 -4.93 -19.37
N GLN A 233 -8.15 -6.14 -19.81
CA GLN A 233 -8.24 -7.34 -18.99
C GLN A 233 -7.19 -7.33 -17.87
N ILE A 234 -7.59 -7.67 -16.65
CA ILE A 234 -6.67 -8.29 -15.71
C ILE A 234 -6.72 -9.80 -15.79
N MET A 235 -5.54 -10.37 -15.70
CA MET A 235 -5.40 -11.78 -15.43
C MET A 235 -4.43 -11.98 -14.28
N THR A 236 -4.75 -12.98 -13.46
CA THR A 236 -3.90 -13.44 -12.39
C THR A 236 -3.22 -14.72 -12.85
N TRP A 237 -1.91 -14.82 -12.62
CA TRP A 237 -1.14 -16.01 -12.88
C TRP A 237 -0.40 -16.46 -11.64
N ARG A 238 -0.48 -17.76 -11.40
CA ARG A 238 0.44 -18.44 -10.51
C ARG A 238 1.70 -18.80 -11.26
N LEU A 239 2.82 -18.27 -10.79
CA LEU A 239 4.15 -18.46 -11.35
C LEU A 239 4.89 -19.49 -10.49
N THR A 240 5.18 -20.66 -11.06
CA THR A 240 5.90 -21.73 -10.39
C THR A 240 7.17 -22.07 -11.16
N ARG A 241 8.23 -22.50 -10.44
CA ARG A 241 9.47 -22.94 -11.06
C ARG A 241 9.48 -24.46 -11.17
N GLN A 242 9.59 -24.97 -12.39
CA GLN A 242 9.62 -26.39 -12.68
C GLN A 242 10.86 -26.69 -13.53
N LYS A 243 11.75 -27.56 -13.04
CA LYS A 243 12.98 -27.98 -13.75
C LYS A 243 13.81 -26.79 -14.28
N GLY A 244 13.96 -25.76 -13.45
CA GLY A 244 14.72 -24.55 -13.78
C GLY A 244 14.02 -23.54 -14.68
N ARG A 245 12.76 -23.76 -15.09
CA ARG A 245 12.00 -22.82 -15.92
C ARG A 245 10.75 -22.32 -15.21
N TRP A 246 10.40 -21.07 -15.48
CA TRP A 246 9.17 -20.46 -14.97
C TRP A 246 7.98 -20.85 -15.81
N LYS A 247 6.92 -21.27 -15.14
CA LYS A 247 5.63 -21.58 -15.73
C LYS A 247 4.57 -20.70 -15.10
N ALA A 248 3.85 -19.97 -15.95
CA ALA A 248 2.64 -19.26 -15.57
C ALA A 248 1.43 -20.14 -15.82
N THR A 249 0.64 -20.36 -14.78
CA THR A 249 -0.69 -20.99 -14.87
C THR A 249 -1.70 -19.92 -14.51
N ALA A 250 -2.69 -19.70 -15.37
CA ALA A 250 -3.76 -18.77 -15.04
C ALA A 250 -4.48 -19.30 -13.79
N THR A 251 -4.75 -18.41 -12.83
CA THR A 251 -5.37 -18.73 -11.56
C THR A 251 -6.37 -17.63 -11.22
N ASP A 252 -7.28 -17.90 -10.30
CA ASP A 252 -8.11 -16.87 -9.71
C ASP A 252 -7.37 -16.12 -8.58
N ALA A 253 -8.02 -15.12 -7.98
CA ALA A 253 -7.42 -14.30 -6.92
C ALA A 253 -7.18 -15.06 -5.59
N ILE A 254 -7.77 -16.25 -5.44
CA ILE A 254 -7.70 -17.12 -4.25
C ILE A 254 -6.82 -18.37 -4.47
N GLU A 255 -6.12 -18.42 -5.61
CA GLU A 255 -5.06 -19.39 -5.91
C GLU A 255 -5.46 -20.87 -6.03
N ARG A 256 -6.72 -21.16 -6.40
CA ARG A 256 -7.24 -22.54 -6.53
C ARG A 256 -7.04 -23.16 -7.92
#